data_AF-A0A1W9I2M8-F1
#
_entry.id   AF-A0A1W9I2M8-F1
#
_cell.length_a   1.000
_cell.length_b   1.000
_cell.length_c   1.000
_cell.angle_alpha   90.00
_cell.angle_beta   90.00
_cell.angle_gamma   90.00
#
_symmetry.space_group_name_H-M   'P 1'
#
loop_
_entity.id
_entity.type
_entity.pdbx_description
1 polymer ?
#
loop_
_entity_poly.entity_id
_entity_poly.type
_entity_poly.pdbx_seq_one_letter_code
_entity_poly.pdbx_strand_id
1 'polypeptide(L)'
;MKKLLFSTQFLFLVGCGHVAHHGTIAMKESDTLVHVSIHDVKIGDKVALFHNICERTDGPKGGGRMCKRQEIAPGTITKVFNEHYSLVEFPAGTKVSEGDFIETVSK
;
A
#
# COMPACT_ATOMS: atom_id res chain seq x y z
N MET A 1 10.05 11.24 -60.39
CA MET A 1 10.46 10.57 -59.13
C MET A 1 9.64 11.17 -57.99
N LYS A 2 8.61 10.48 -57.52
CA LYS A 2 7.67 10.97 -56.50
C LYS A 2 8.25 10.68 -55.11
N LYS A 3 8.57 11.73 -54.35
CA LYS A 3 9.08 11.62 -52.98
C LYS A 3 7.87 11.42 -52.04
N LEU A 4 7.75 10.25 -51.44
CA LEU A 4 6.74 9.94 -50.43
C LEU A 4 7.28 10.44 -49.07
N LEU A 5 6.68 11.50 -48.54
CA LEU A 5 6.95 12.01 -47.19
C LEU A 5 6.14 11.18 -46.18
N PHE A 6 6.80 10.27 -45.49
CA PHE A 6 6.21 9.53 -44.36
C PHE A 6 6.33 10.40 -43.09
N SER A 7 5.22 11.01 -42.68
CA SER A 7 5.09 11.75 -41.43
C SER A 7 4.84 10.76 -40.29
N THR A 8 5.87 10.45 -39.51
CA THR A 8 5.77 9.62 -38.31
C THR A 8 5.36 10.51 -37.13
N GLN A 9 4.09 10.53 -36.78
CA GLN A 9 3.62 11.13 -35.53
C GLN A 9 3.92 10.18 -34.35
N PHE A 10 4.86 10.57 -33.50
CA PHE A 10 5.20 9.87 -32.27
C PHE A 10 4.28 10.38 -31.14
N LEU A 11 3.24 9.62 -30.81
CA LEU A 11 2.38 9.88 -29.64
C LEU A 11 3.09 9.39 -28.37
N PHE A 12 3.65 10.31 -27.59
CA PHE A 12 4.14 10.02 -26.25
C PHE A 12 2.98 10.04 -25.24
N LEU A 13 2.45 8.87 -24.91
CA LEU A 13 1.56 8.68 -23.76
C LEU A 13 2.42 8.57 -22.49
N VAL A 14 2.72 9.70 -21.86
CA VAL A 14 3.41 9.71 -20.55
C VAL A 14 2.34 9.62 -19.46
N GLY A 15 1.95 8.39 -19.11
CA GLY A 15 1.10 8.14 -17.94
C GLY A 15 1.95 8.16 -16.67
N CYS A 16 1.86 9.22 -15.85
CA CYS A 16 2.34 9.19 -14.47
C CYS A 16 1.36 8.38 -13.62
N GLY A 17 1.50 7.05 -13.66
CA GLY A 17 0.88 6.17 -12.66
C GLY A 17 1.69 6.24 -11.38
N HIS A 18 1.17 6.91 -10.35
CA HIS A 18 1.75 6.81 -9.01
C HIS A 18 1.48 5.38 -8.53
N VAL A 19 2.54 4.57 -8.43
CA VAL A 19 2.44 3.19 -7.96
C VAL A 19 2.38 3.24 -6.45
N ALA A 20 1.30 2.72 -5.88
CA ALA A 20 1.25 2.50 -4.44
C ALA A 20 2.11 1.28 -4.10
N HIS A 21 2.99 1.43 -3.13
CA HIS A 21 3.80 0.36 -2.60
C HIS A 21 3.04 -0.36 -1.49
N HIS A 22 3.10 -1.69 -1.51
CA HIS A 22 2.42 -2.55 -0.54
C HIS A 22 3.43 -3.21 0.39
N GLY A 23 3.01 -3.44 1.62
CA GLY A 23 3.84 -4.06 2.64
C GLY A 23 3.03 -4.76 3.72
N THR A 24 3.73 -5.30 4.71
CA THR A 24 3.11 -5.93 5.87
C THR A 24 3.82 -5.53 7.15
N ILE A 25 3.09 -5.60 8.27
CA ILE A 25 3.68 -5.45 9.60
C ILE A 25 4.54 -6.66 9.92
N ALA A 26 5.82 -6.42 10.21
CA ALA A 26 6.76 -7.45 10.64
C ALA A 26 6.70 -7.64 12.16
N MET A 27 6.71 -6.55 12.94
CA MET A 27 6.57 -6.61 14.40
C MET A 27 6.28 -5.24 15.01
N LYS A 28 5.70 -5.24 16.21
CA LYS A 28 5.52 -4.05 17.05
C LYS A 28 6.81 -3.75 17.81
N GLU A 29 7.34 -2.52 17.71
CA GLU A 29 8.47 -2.04 18.53
C GLU A 29 7.95 -1.39 19.82
N SER A 30 6.95 -0.51 19.69
CA SER A 30 6.32 0.20 20.81
C SER A 30 4.83 0.44 20.53
N ASP A 31 4.13 1.15 21.41
CA ASP A 31 2.70 1.47 21.22
C ASP A 31 2.39 2.32 19.98
N THR A 32 3.39 3.01 19.43
CA THR A 32 3.24 3.83 18.22
C THR A 32 4.18 3.41 17.09
N LEU A 33 5.27 2.68 17.39
CA LEU A 33 6.30 2.32 16.41
C LEU A 33 6.22 0.86 15.99
N VAL A 34 6.26 0.63 14.68
CA VAL A 34 6.07 -0.68 14.08
C VAL A 34 7.09 -0.90 12.96
N HIS A 35 7.77 -2.04 12.99
CA HIS A 35 8.60 -2.49 11.88
C HIS A 35 7.73 -3.05 10.77
N VAL A 36 7.97 -2.61 9.54
CA VAL A 36 7.21 -3.03 8.36
C VAL A 36 8.13 -3.52 7.26
N SER A 37 7.69 -4.54 6.54
CA SER A 37 8.29 -5.00 5.29
C SER A 37 7.64 -4.24 4.14
N ILE A 38 8.33 -3.25 3.57
CA ILE A 38 7.85 -2.42 2.46
C ILE A 38 9.03 -1.90 1.64
N HIS A 39 8.85 -1.80 0.33
CA HIS A 39 9.88 -1.39 -0.63
C HIS A 39 9.66 0.03 -1.15
N ASP A 40 10.73 0.65 -1.63
CA ASP A 40 10.71 1.93 -2.38
C ASP A 40 10.05 3.10 -1.63
N VAL A 41 10.17 3.11 -0.29
CA VAL A 41 9.69 4.19 0.56
C VAL A 41 10.81 5.09 1.07
N LYS A 42 10.47 6.30 1.49
CA LYS A 42 11.36 7.25 2.16
C LYS A 42 10.74 7.79 3.45
N ILE A 43 11.60 8.31 4.33
CA ILE A 43 11.15 8.99 5.56
C ILE A 43 10.18 10.12 5.20
N GLY A 44 9.06 10.18 5.91
CA GLY A 44 7.98 11.13 5.68
C GLY A 44 6.84 10.62 4.79
N ASP A 45 7.04 9.53 4.06
CA ASP A 45 5.97 8.92 3.26
C ASP A 45 4.79 8.51 4.15
N LYS A 46 3.59 8.68 3.60
CA LYS A 46 2.35 8.32 4.28
C LYS A 46 1.95 6.92 3.87
N VAL A 47 1.53 6.15 4.86
CA VAL A 47 0.98 4.81 4.67
C VAL A 47 -0.39 4.72 5.32
N ALA A 48 -1.20 3.78 4.86
CA ALA A 48 -2.46 3.40 5.49
C ALA A 48 -2.37 1.93 5.92
N LEU A 49 -2.80 1.66 7.16
CA LEU A 49 -2.97 0.32 7.70
C LEU A 49 -4.35 -0.21 7.31
N PHE A 50 -4.41 -1.46 6.87
CA PHE A 50 -5.64 -2.11 6.48
C PHE A 50 -5.82 -3.45 7.19
N HIS A 51 -7.08 -3.76 7.50
CA HIS A 51 -7.50 -5.08 7.94
C HIS A 51 -8.51 -5.67 6.96
N ASN A 52 -8.46 -6.99 6.75
CA ASN A 52 -9.44 -7.69 5.95
C ASN A 52 -10.59 -8.17 6.84
N ILE A 53 -11.74 -7.51 6.75
CA ILE A 53 -12.95 -7.95 7.46
C ILE A 53 -13.71 -8.90 6.54
N CYS A 54 -13.73 -10.18 6.91
CA CYS A 54 -14.40 -11.24 6.17
C CYS A 54 -15.73 -11.60 6.84
N GLU A 55 -16.82 -11.24 6.21
CA GLU A 55 -18.16 -11.61 6.64
C GLU A 55 -18.62 -12.87 5.90
N ARG A 56 -19.25 -13.78 6.64
CA ARG A 56 -19.92 -14.92 6.03
C ARG A 56 -21.16 -14.40 5.32
N THR A 57 -21.28 -14.70 4.03
CA THR A 57 -22.48 -14.39 3.27
C THR A 57 -23.35 -15.63 3.25
N ASP A 58 -24.54 -15.55 3.83
CA ASP A 58 -25.54 -16.61 3.73
C ASP A 58 -26.44 -16.29 2.53
N GLY A 59 -26.47 -17.17 1.54
CA GLY A 59 -27.25 -16.98 0.33
C GLY A 59 -27.87 -18.29 -0.16
N PRO A 60 -28.96 -18.22 -0.96
CA PRO A 60 -29.71 -19.40 -1.41
C PRO A 60 -28.90 -20.36 -2.30
N LYS A 61 -27.69 -19.99 -2.72
CA LYS A 61 -26.77 -20.83 -3.52
C LYS A 61 -25.58 -21.40 -2.72
N GLY A 62 -25.64 -21.39 -1.39
CA GLY A 62 -24.54 -21.81 -0.53
C GLY A 62 -23.71 -20.62 -0.06
N GLY A 63 -23.25 -20.67 1.21
CA GLY A 63 -22.61 -19.54 1.86
C GLY A 63 -21.16 -19.33 1.41
N GLY A 64 -20.78 -18.07 1.18
CA GLY A 64 -19.42 -17.64 0.85
C GLY A 64 -18.78 -16.81 1.98
N ARG A 65 -17.56 -16.31 1.75
CA ARG A 65 -16.96 -15.25 2.57
C ARG A 65 -16.68 -14.05 1.69
N MET A 66 -17.28 -12.90 2.02
CA MET A 66 -16.94 -11.62 1.41
C MET A 66 -15.96 -10.90 2.31
N CYS A 67 -14.75 -10.66 1.83
CA CYS A 67 -13.75 -9.89 2.54
C CYS A 67 -13.71 -8.46 1.99
N LYS A 68 -13.77 -7.48 2.89
CA LYS A 68 -13.57 -6.06 2.57
C LYS A 68 -12.32 -5.56 3.27
N ARG A 69 -11.49 -4.84 2.52
CA ARG A 69 -10.33 -4.14 3.06
C ARG A 69 -10.82 -2.88 3.76
N GLN A 70 -10.67 -2.80 5.08
CA GLN A 70 -11.01 -1.63 5.87
C GLN A 70 -9.72 -0.90 6.28
N GLU A 71 -9.65 0.40 6.01
CA GLU A 71 -8.58 1.26 6.54
C GLU A 71 -8.77 1.44 8.05
N ILE A 72 -7.70 1.22 8.81
CA ILE A 72 -7.70 1.24 10.28
C ILE A 72 -7.07 2.52 10.80
N ALA A 73 -5.88 2.87 10.29
CA ALA A 73 -5.13 4.02 10.78
C ALA A 73 -4.14 4.54 9.71
N PRO A 74 -3.93 5.86 9.63
CA PRO A 74 -2.83 6.42 8.87
C PRO A 74 -1.51 6.27 9.64
N GLY A 75 -0.41 6.12 8.92
CA GLY A 75 0.95 6.05 9.46
C GLY A 75 1.94 6.91 8.68
N THR A 76 3.13 7.10 9.25
CA THR A 76 4.23 7.80 8.60
C THR A 76 5.52 7.02 8.72
N ILE A 77 6.27 6.86 7.63
CA ILE A 77 7.61 6.28 7.68
C ILE A 77 8.54 7.21 8.48
N THR A 78 9.09 6.73 9.59
CA THR A 78 10.00 7.51 10.46
C THR A 78 11.45 7.10 10.32
N LYS A 79 11.72 5.89 9.81
CA LYS A 79 13.07 5.38 9.55
C LYS A 79 13.04 4.34 8.42
N VAL A 80 14.09 4.30 7.62
CA VAL A 80 14.34 3.24 6.64
C VAL A 80 15.59 2.49 7.09
N PHE A 81 15.48 1.17 7.28
CA PHE A 81 16.61 0.33 7.71
C PHE A 81 17.39 -0.19 6.49
N ASN A 82 16.68 -0.64 5.46
CA ASN A 82 17.21 -1.11 4.18
C ASN A 82 16.09 -1.10 3.12
N GLU A 83 16.34 -1.72 1.96
CA GLU A 83 15.40 -1.79 0.83
C GLU A 83 14.09 -2.56 1.12
N HIS A 84 14.05 -3.35 2.20
CA HIS A 84 12.92 -4.18 2.58
C HIS A 84 12.21 -3.73 3.85
N TYR A 85 12.93 -3.09 4.78
CA TYR A 85 12.43 -2.83 6.13
C TYR A 85 12.49 -1.36 6.49
N SER A 86 11.37 -0.88 7.04
CA SER A 86 11.20 0.48 7.54
C SER A 86 10.50 0.49 8.89
N LEU A 87 10.53 1.63 9.56
CA LEU A 87 9.79 1.91 10.77
C LEU A 87 8.65 2.89 10.47
N VAL A 88 7.46 2.58 10.96
CA VAL A 88 6.25 3.40 10.81
C VAL A 88 5.77 3.84 12.18
N GLU A 89 5.42 5.11 12.28
CA GLU A 89 4.69 5.65 13.41
C GLU A 89 3.19 5.72 13.10
N PHE A 90 2.38 5.12 13.98
CA PHE A 90 0.91 5.18 13.98
C PHE A 90 0.40 5.95 15.21
N PRO A 91 -0.85 6.46 15.17
CA PRO A 91 -1.50 7.05 16.34
C PRO A 91 -1.51 6.09 17.54
N ALA A 92 -1.36 6.63 18.75
CA ALA A 92 -1.43 5.83 19.97
C ALA A 92 -2.77 5.06 20.07
N GLY A 93 -2.69 3.81 20.52
CA GLY A 93 -3.85 2.91 20.61
C GLY A 93 -4.22 2.21 19.30
N THR A 94 -3.47 2.43 18.21
CA THR A 94 -3.63 1.65 16.98
C THR A 94 -3.36 0.17 17.26
N LYS A 95 -4.34 -0.68 16.96
CA LYS A 95 -4.19 -2.12 17.08
C LYS A 95 -3.52 -2.63 15.81
N VAL A 96 -2.39 -3.30 15.99
CA VAL A 96 -1.60 -3.91 14.92
C VAL A 96 -1.32 -5.36 15.25
N SER A 97 -1.29 -6.19 14.21
CA SER A 97 -0.89 -7.59 14.26
C SER A 97 0.19 -7.84 13.22
N GLU A 98 1.08 -8.79 13.50
CA GLU A 98 2.01 -9.29 12.48
C GLU A 98 1.23 -9.79 11.25
N GLY A 99 1.69 -9.41 10.06
CA GLY A 99 1.03 -9.72 8.78
C GLY A 99 -0.10 -8.77 8.38
N ASP A 100 -0.51 -7.81 9.24
CA ASP A 100 -1.45 -6.77 8.82
C ASP A 100 -0.90 -5.99 7.63
N PHE A 101 -1.79 -5.60 6.73
CA PHE A 101 -1.45 -5.05 5.43
C PHE A 101 -1.25 -3.54 5.51
N ILE A 102 -0.23 -3.03 4.83
CA ILE A 102 -0.01 -1.59 4.69
C ILE A 102 0.18 -1.20 3.22
N GLU A 103 -0.14 0.04 2.89
CA GLU A 103 0.07 0.60 1.56
C GLU A 103 0.44 2.08 1.63
N THR A 104 1.34 2.55 0.77
CA THR A 104 1.61 3.98 0.64
C THR A 104 0.42 4.71 0.05
N VAL A 105 0.06 5.85 0.63
CA VAL A 105 -0.99 6.71 0.08
C VAL A 105 -0.35 7.87 -0.68
N SER A 106 -0.65 7.97 -1.98
CA SER A 106 -0.31 9.17 -2.76
C SER A 106 -1.23 10.31 -2.32
N LYS A 107 -0.62 11.43 -1.94
CA LYS A 107 -1.32 12.71 -1.82
C LYS A 107 -1.25 13.46 -3.14
#